data_AF-B8J5N2-F1
#
_entry.id   AF-B8J5N2-F1
#
_cell.length_a   1.000
_cell.length_b   1.000
_cell.length_c   1.000
_cell.angle_alpha   90.00
_cell.angle_beta   90.00
_cell.angle_gamma   90.00
#
_symmetry.space_group_name_H-M   'P 1'
#
loop_
_entity.id
_entity.type
_entity.pdbx_description
1 polymer ?
#
loop_
_entity_poly.entity_id
_entity_poly.type
_entity_poly.pdbx_seq_one_letter_code
_entity_poly.pdbx_strand_id
1 'polypeptide(L)'
;MRQDAPEALSPVAGSTSRPALATGPASRRRVPWVTATACATMVALFAVISATPGEAPFASWGYRGDAFQVWSGAAWVLLVSAFIHQALSHLALNVYWLWTLGRAVEGAFGPRAMGLLLLTSAFVSSSFHLAIFDDVGVGASGMVFAVFGFGWLARGKRGELRATFTTKTGILFAAGLVGCWIVLTREVANGAHLGGLLFGAAAAEAVATGRRPRLAKAGAILLILLAFGVTVACPWSATWWSTKGHGAHARGQYDLAIQAYDMSLRFRPDQPWVMASLIRAYRASGNADAAASLLTRLRTVSPAEAALIDEEGRSPVK
;
A
#
# COMPACT_ATOMS: atom_id res chain seq x y z
N MET A 1 88.26 50.18 -15.46
CA MET A 1 87.67 51.03 -14.40
C MET A 1 86.51 51.82 -15.00
N ARG A 2 85.33 51.20 -15.05
CA ARG A 2 84.00 51.82 -15.18
C ARG A 2 83.06 50.90 -14.40
N GLN A 3 82.36 51.49 -13.42
CA GLN A 3 81.40 50.85 -12.54
C GLN A 3 80.06 50.78 -13.26
N ASP A 4 79.47 49.60 -13.35
CA ASP A 4 78.05 49.45 -13.66
C ASP A 4 77.33 49.06 -12.37
N ALA A 5 76.39 49.92 -11.97
CA ALA A 5 75.52 49.74 -10.81
C ALA A 5 74.35 48.78 -11.16
N PRO A 6 73.84 47.99 -10.19
CA PRO A 6 72.70 47.12 -10.44
C PRO A 6 71.37 47.89 -10.41
N GLU A 7 70.55 47.61 -11.42
CA GLU A 7 69.21 48.15 -11.66
C GLU A 7 68.20 47.58 -10.62
N ALA A 8 67.46 48.48 -9.96
CA ALA A 8 66.41 48.14 -9.02
C ALA A 8 65.12 47.77 -9.77
N LEU A 9 64.63 46.55 -9.59
CA LEU A 9 63.30 46.13 -10.04
C LEU A 9 62.40 45.82 -8.83
N SER A 10 61.34 46.62 -8.72
CA SER A 10 60.26 46.58 -7.73
C SER A 10 59.48 45.25 -7.74
N PRO A 11 58.92 44.81 -6.61
CA PRO A 11 58.04 43.65 -6.57
C PRO A 11 56.65 44.02 -7.13
N VAL A 12 56.30 43.47 -8.29
CA VAL A 12 54.93 43.54 -8.82
C VAL A 12 54.05 42.58 -8.02
N ALA A 13 53.22 43.16 -7.15
CA ALA A 13 52.14 42.47 -6.46
C ALA A 13 51.04 42.07 -7.47
N GLY A 14 51.07 40.81 -7.92
CA GLY A 14 49.98 40.19 -8.67
C GLY A 14 48.96 39.56 -7.74
N SER A 15 48.05 40.35 -7.16
CA SER A 15 46.90 39.81 -6.44
C SER A 15 45.92 39.19 -7.45
N THR A 16 45.89 37.87 -7.55
CA THR A 16 44.84 37.14 -8.26
C THR A 16 43.57 37.16 -7.41
N SER A 17 42.72 38.17 -7.60
CA SER A 17 41.37 38.19 -7.05
C SER A 17 40.55 37.10 -7.74
N ARG A 18 40.48 35.91 -7.13
CA ARG A 18 39.45 34.92 -7.41
C ARG A 18 38.09 35.61 -7.31
N PRO A 19 37.19 35.51 -8.31
CA PRO A 19 35.84 36.01 -8.15
C PRO A 19 35.19 35.26 -6.98
N ALA A 20 34.76 36.02 -5.97
CA ALA A 20 33.99 35.49 -4.86
C ALA A 20 32.77 34.76 -5.45
N LEU A 21 32.65 33.47 -5.14
CA LEU A 21 31.44 32.69 -5.40
C LEU A 21 30.29 33.44 -4.76
N ALA A 22 29.47 34.10 -5.59
CA ALA A 22 28.22 34.67 -5.16
C ALA A 22 27.37 33.53 -4.60
N THR A 23 27.35 33.43 -3.27
CA THR A 23 26.44 32.55 -2.53
C THR A 23 25.05 33.13 -2.73
N GLY A 24 24.38 32.69 -3.81
CA GLY A 24 22.97 32.97 -4.02
C GLY A 24 22.19 32.65 -2.73
N PRO A 25 21.10 33.37 -2.44
CA PRO A 25 20.37 33.21 -1.19
C PRO A 25 20.05 31.73 -0.97
N ALA A 26 20.50 31.20 0.17
CA ALA A 26 20.21 29.83 0.57
C ALA A 26 18.71 29.60 0.40
N SER A 27 18.34 28.65 -0.47
CA SER A 27 16.93 28.33 -0.70
C SER A 27 16.31 28.04 0.66
N ARG A 28 15.31 28.85 1.07
CA ARG A 28 14.57 28.58 2.31
C ARG A 28 14.05 27.16 2.20
N ARG A 29 14.61 26.24 3.00
CA ARG A 29 14.12 24.85 3.07
C ARG A 29 12.66 24.93 3.48
N ARG A 30 11.76 24.59 2.56
CA ARG A 30 10.33 24.53 2.86
C ARG A 30 10.13 23.41 3.87
N VAL A 31 9.35 23.70 4.91
CA VAL A 31 8.95 22.67 5.88
C VAL A 31 8.10 21.63 5.11
N PRO A 32 8.49 20.35 5.15
CA PRO A 32 7.81 19.27 4.42
C PRO A 32 6.58 18.82 5.20
N TRP A 33 5.57 19.69 5.26
CA TRP A 33 4.42 19.50 6.14
C TRP A 33 3.56 18.31 5.74
N VAL A 34 3.44 17.96 4.44
CA VAL A 34 2.67 16.77 4.03
C VAL A 34 3.35 15.50 4.54
N THR A 35 4.67 15.41 4.36
CA THR A 35 5.48 14.30 4.88
C THR A 35 5.39 14.22 6.40
N ALA A 36 5.53 15.36 7.08
CA ALA A 36 5.46 15.44 8.53
C ALA A 36 4.09 15.02 9.07
N THR A 37 3.01 15.51 8.47
CA THR A 37 1.64 15.16 8.83
C THR A 37 1.39 13.67 8.62
N ALA A 38 1.79 13.10 7.48
CA ALA A 38 1.64 11.66 7.25
C ALA A 38 2.36 10.82 8.30
N CYS A 39 3.62 11.16 8.62
CA CYS A 39 4.37 10.51 9.69
C CYS A 39 3.70 10.65 11.06
N ALA A 40 3.25 11.86 11.42
CA ALA A 40 2.57 12.12 12.69
C ALA A 40 1.26 11.35 12.79
N THR A 41 0.48 11.28 11.72
CA THR A 41 -0.77 10.50 11.66
C THR A 41 -0.51 9.01 11.90
N MET A 42 0.52 8.43 11.26
CA MET A 42 0.87 7.02 11.50
C MET A 42 1.27 6.76 12.96
N VAL A 43 2.07 7.64 13.55
CA VAL A 43 2.49 7.53 14.95
C VAL A 43 1.30 7.68 15.89
N ALA A 44 0.42 8.66 15.65
CA ALA A 44 -0.77 8.89 16.47
C ALA A 44 -1.74 7.70 16.40
N LEU A 45 -2.04 7.20 15.20
CA LEU A 45 -2.91 6.03 15.03
C LEU A 45 -2.30 4.79 15.72
N PHE A 46 -1.00 4.55 15.58
CA PHE A 46 -0.34 3.44 16.25
C PHE A 46 -0.45 3.55 17.78
N ALA A 47 -0.22 4.75 18.33
CA ALA A 47 -0.33 4.99 19.77
C ALA A 47 -1.77 4.76 20.28
N VAL A 48 -2.78 5.29 19.57
CA VAL A 48 -4.19 5.12 19.93
C VAL A 48 -4.60 3.66 19.88
N ILE A 49 -4.25 2.95 18.80
CA ILE A 49 -4.60 1.53 18.63
C ILE A 49 -3.89 0.67 19.68
N SER A 50 -2.62 0.95 19.97
CA SER A 50 -1.83 0.22 20.96
C SER A 50 -2.32 0.45 22.39
N ALA A 51 -2.93 1.61 22.66
CA ALA A 51 -3.55 1.92 23.95
C ALA A 51 -5.00 1.44 24.07
N THR A 52 -5.60 0.92 22.98
CA THR A 52 -7.00 0.47 22.98
C THR A 52 -7.10 -0.89 23.70
N PRO A 53 -7.91 -1.01 24.78
CA PRO A 53 -8.08 -2.27 25.50
C PRO A 53 -8.80 -3.34 24.66
N GLY A 54 -8.54 -4.61 24.97
CA GLY A 54 -9.22 -5.76 24.37
C GLY A 54 -8.37 -6.52 23.37
N GLU A 55 -8.89 -7.66 22.91
CA GLU A 55 -8.16 -8.62 22.06
C GLU A 55 -8.13 -8.22 20.58
N ALA A 56 -9.01 -7.31 20.15
CA ALA A 56 -9.16 -6.90 18.76
C ALA A 56 -9.19 -5.36 18.62
N PRO A 57 -8.09 -4.67 18.94
CA PRO A 57 -8.05 -3.21 18.98
C PRO A 57 -8.44 -2.61 17.62
N PHE A 58 -7.95 -3.13 16.50
CA PHE A 58 -8.34 -2.64 15.16
C PHE A 58 -9.85 -2.73 14.91
N ALA A 59 -10.47 -3.86 15.23
CA ALA A 59 -11.89 -4.09 14.99
C ALA A 59 -12.79 -3.16 15.81
N SER A 60 -12.34 -2.75 17.01
CA SER A 60 -13.07 -1.78 17.84
C SER A 60 -13.20 -0.39 17.18
N TRP A 61 -12.29 -0.06 16.26
CA TRP A 61 -12.33 1.15 15.44
C TRP A 61 -13.01 0.92 14.08
N GLY A 62 -13.70 -0.21 13.91
CA GLY A 62 -14.34 -0.58 12.66
C GLY A 62 -13.36 -0.96 11.55
N TYR A 63 -12.08 -1.19 11.86
CA TYR A 63 -11.10 -1.70 10.90
C TYR A 63 -10.88 -3.19 11.14
N ARG A 64 -11.48 -4.03 10.28
CA ARG A 64 -11.17 -5.47 10.27
C ARG A 64 -9.93 -5.75 9.42
N GLY A 65 -9.72 -4.94 8.39
CA GLY A 65 -8.54 -5.04 7.53
C GLY A 65 -8.53 -6.29 6.67
N ASP A 66 -9.71 -6.79 6.32
CA ASP A 66 -9.87 -7.99 5.48
C ASP A 66 -10.53 -7.65 4.14
N ALA A 67 -10.34 -8.51 3.15
CA ALA A 67 -10.89 -8.32 1.81
C ALA A 67 -12.43 -8.32 1.78
N PHE A 68 -13.08 -9.05 2.70
CA PHE A 68 -14.54 -9.11 2.80
C PHE A 68 -15.10 -7.74 3.19
N GLN A 69 -14.46 -7.03 4.11
CA GLN A 69 -14.82 -5.68 4.52
C GLN A 69 -14.80 -4.70 3.33
N VAL A 70 -13.78 -4.78 2.48
CA VAL A 70 -13.68 -3.94 1.28
C VAL A 70 -14.88 -4.15 0.37
N TRP A 71 -15.18 -5.40 0.01
CA TRP A 71 -16.26 -5.73 -0.92
C TRP A 71 -17.66 -5.68 -0.30
N SER A 72 -17.75 -5.57 1.03
CA SER A 72 -19.01 -5.31 1.76
C SER A 72 -19.36 -3.82 1.84
N GLY A 73 -18.60 -2.95 1.16
CA GLY A 73 -18.92 -1.52 1.01
C GLY A 73 -17.93 -0.57 1.69
N ALA A 74 -16.90 -1.07 2.39
CA ALA A 74 -15.92 -0.24 3.07
C ALA A 74 -14.61 -0.09 2.25
N ALA A 75 -14.71 0.41 1.02
CA ALA A 75 -13.55 0.61 0.15
C ALA A 75 -12.50 1.60 0.71
N TRP A 76 -12.90 2.46 1.66
CA TRP A 76 -12.00 3.36 2.39
C TRP A 76 -10.89 2.62 3.16
N VAL A 77 -11.10 1.34 3.48
CA VAL A 77 -10.11 0.47 4.15
C VAL A 77 -8.79 0.44 3.37
N LEU A 78 -8.83 0.46 2.04
CA LEU A 78 -7.64 0.45 1.19
C LEU A 78 -6.78 1.71 1.33
N LEU A 79 -7.40 2.85 1.65
CA LEU A 79 -6.68 4.10 1.91
C LEU A 79 -6.16 4.14 3.34
N VAL A 80 -7.00 3.76 4.31
CA VAL A 80 -6.68 3.82 5.74
C VAL A 80 -5.61 2.80 6.13
N SER A 81 -5.61 1.62 5.49
CA SER A 81 -4.62 0.56 5.75
C SER A 81 -3.18 1.06 5.60
N ALA A 82 -2.94 2.02 4.71
CA ALA A 82 -1.63 2.62 4.47
C ALA A 82 -1.10 3.43 5.68
N PHE A 83 -1.94 3.79 6.64
CA PHE A 83 -1.55 4.55 7.83
C PHE A 83 -1.48 3.70 9.11
N ILE A 84 -2.06 2.51 9.09
CA ILE A 84 -2.14 1.60 10.24
C ILE A 84 -0.91 0.69 10.26
N HIS A 85 -0.39 0.40 11.46
CA HIS A 85 0.76 -0.50 11.65
C HIS A 85 0.51 -1.46 12.80
N GLN A 86 0.98 -2.71 12.64
CA GLN A 86 0.80 -3.77 13.65
C GLN A 86 1.99 -3.92 14.62
N ALA A 87 3.15 -3.33 14.30
CA ALA A 87 4.36 -3.45 15.11
C ALA A 87 5.17 -2.14 15.09
N LEU A 88 5.83 -1.85 16.21
CA LEU A 88 6.66 -0.64 16.36
C LEU A 88 7.83 -0.63 15.37
N SER A 89 8.47 -1.78 15.13
CA SER A 89 9.57 -1.91 14.16
C SER A 89 9.11 -1.58 12.74
N HIS A 90 7.93 -2.07 12.35
CA HIS A 90 7.33 -1.81 11.06
C HIS A 90 6.97 -0.32 10.90
N LEU A 91 6.37 0.29 11.93
CA LEU A 91 6.10 1.74 11.96
C LEU A 91 7.40 2.55 11.84
N ALA A 92 8.40 2.23 12.66
CA ALA A 92 9.66 2.97 12.72
C ALA A 92 10.38 2.96 11.37
N LEU A 93 10.41 1.81 10.68
CA LEU A 93 10.99 1.67 9.35
C LEU A 93 10.25 2.54 8.32
N ASN A 94 8.92 2.52 8.32
CA ASN A 94 8.12 3.31 7.39
C ASN A 94 8.25 4.81 7.65
N VAL A 95 8.19 5.25 8.91
CA VAL A 95 8.38 6.65 9.29
C VAL A 95 9.78 7.13 8.91
N TYR A 96 10.82 6.32 9.18
CA TYR A 96 12.19 6.65 8.81
C TYR A 96 12.34 6.86 7.30
N TRP A 97 11.85 5.92 6.49
CA TRP A 97 11.97 6.01 5.04
C TRP A 97 11.08 7.09 4.43
N LEU A 98 9.83 7.22 4.88
CA LEU A 98 8.94 8.27 4.41
C LEU A 98 9.50 9.65 4.74
N TRP A 99 10.04 9.85 5.95
CA TRP A 99 10.70 11.09 6.33
C TRP A 99 11.98 11.35 5.53
N THR A 100 12.77 10.32 5.25
CA THR A 100 14.04 10.50 4.52
C THR A 100 13.80 10.85 3.05
N LEU A 101 12.93 10.10 2.39
CA LEU A 101 12.65 10.25 0.96
C LEU A 101 11.63 11.36 0.68
N GLY A 102 10.56 11.41 1.48
CA GLY A 102 9.44 12.33 1.32
C GLY A 102 9.84 13.78 1.44
N ARG A 103 10.74 14.13 2.39
CA ARG A 103 11.25 15.50 2.51
C ARG A 103 11.98 15.97 1.25
N ALA A 104 12.74 15.09 0.61
CA ALA A 104 13.45 15.41 -0.63
C ALA A 104 12.47 15.58 -1.80
N VAL A 105 11.46 14.71 -1.91
CA VAL A 105 10.43 14.78 -2.96
C VAL A 105 9.52 16.01 -2.78
N GLU A 106 9.06 16.28 -1.55
CA GLU A 106 8.23 17.43 -1.22
C GLU A 106 9.00 18.75 -1.35
N GLY A 107 10.28 18.78 -0.98
CA GLY A 107 11.15 19.94 -1.22
C GLY A 107 11.27 20.26 -2.71
N ALA A 108 11.42 19.22 -3.54
CA ALA A 108 11.66 19.34 -4.97
C ALA A 108 10.41 19.71 -5.80
N PHE A 109 9.25 19.16 -5.43
CA PHE A 109 8.01 19.23 -6.21
C PHE A 109 6.85 19.91 -5.49
N GLY A 110 7.03 20.24 -4.21
CA GLY A 110 6.04 20.91 -3.38
C GLY A 110 4.98 19.97 -2.78
N PRO A 111 4.20 20.51 -1.82
CA PRO A 111 3.26 19.71 -1.02
C PRO A 111 2.10 19.14 -1.83
N ARG A 112 1.62 19.83 -2.87
CA ARG A 112 0.51 19.33 -3.70
C ARG A 112 0.89 18.03 -4.42
N ALA A 113 2.09 18.00 -5.00
CA ALA A 113 2.61 16.80 -5.67
C ALA A 113 2.81 15.66 -4.67
N MET A 114 3.36 15.95 -3.49
CA MET A 114 3.54 14.97 -2.43
C MET A 114 2.20 14.40 -1.94
N GLY A 115 1.22 15.26 -1.64
CA GLY A 115 -0.11 14.84 -1.17
C GLY A 115 -0.84 13.97 -2.19
N LEU A 116 -0.82 14.36 -3.46
CA LEU A 116 -1.39 13.55 -4.53
C LEU A 116 -0.67 12.21 -4.65
N LEU A 117 0.67 12.20 -4.61
CA LEU A 117 1.47 10.97 -4.67
C LEU A 117 1.11 10.02 -3.52
N LEU A 118 1.06 10.51 -2.28
CA LEU A 118 0.73 9.67 -1.12
C LEU A 118 -0.70 9.11 -1.20
N LEU A 119 -1.71 9.95 -1.45
CA LEU A 119 -3.11 9.51 -1.47
C LEU A 119 -3.38 8.52 -2.61
N THR A 120 -2.87 8.81 -3.82
CA THR A 120 -3.07 7.91 -4.96
C THR A 120 -2.26 6.63 -4.84
N SER A 121 -1.02 6.69 -4.35
CA SER A 121 -0.22 5.49 -4.15
C SER A 121 -0.72 4.61 -3.01
N ALA A 122 -1.26 5.18 -1.93
CA ALA A 122 -1.92 4.42 -0.86
C ALA A 122 -3.04 3.56 -1.44
N PHE A 123 -3.97 4.17 -2.19
CA PHE A 123 -5.07 3.45 -2.81
C PHE A 123 -4.60 2.43 -3.88
N VAL A 124 -3.75 2.86 -4.82
CA VAL A 124 -3.29 1.99 -5.92
C VAL A 124 -2.50 0.79 -5.39
N SER A 125 -1.58 1.00 -4.45
CA SER A 125 -0.76 -0.08 -3.90
C SER A 125 -1.59 -1.07 -3.08
N SER A 126 -2.52 -0.60 -2.25
CA SER A 126 -3.44 -1.47 -1.49
C SER A 126 -4.36 -2.26 -2.43
N SER A 127 -4.95 -1.64 -3.44
CA SER A 127 -5.77 -2.36 -4.44
C SER A 127 -4.97 -3.39 -5.22
N PHE A 128 -3.70 -3.10 -5.55
CA PHE A 128 -2.82 -4.04 -6.22
C PHE A 128 -2.53 -5.26 -5.34
N HIS A 129 -2.32 -5.06 -4.04
CA HIS A 129 -2.18 -6.15 -3.08
C HIS A 129 -3.45 -6.99 -2.97
N LEU A 130 -4.61 -6.34 -2.79
CA LEU A 130 -5.92 -6.99 -2.71
C LEU A 130 -6.20 -7.88 -3.93
N ALA A 131 -5.91 -7.37 -5.13
CA ALA A 131 -6.13 -8.10 -6.37
C ALA A 131 -5.29 -9.39 -6.47
N ILE A 132 -4.09 -9.41 -5.90
CA ILE A 132 -3.16 -10.55 -6.04
C ILE A 132 -3.31 -11.54 -4.89
N PHE A 133 -3.48 -11.05 -3.67
CA PHE A 133 -3.39 -11.85 -2.46
C PHE A 133 -4.74 -12.11 -1.79
N ASP A 134 -5.83 -11.54 -2.30
CA ASP A 134 -7.18 -11.70 -1.73
C ASP A 134 -7.24 -11.25 -0.25
N ASP A 135 -6.42 -10.25 0.09
CA ASP A 135 -6.22 -9.73 1.45
C ASP A 135 -5.83 -8.24 1.44
N VAL A 136 -5.98 -7.54 2.58
CA VAL A 136 -5.59 -6.14 2.74
C VAL A 136 -4.37 -6.02 3.63
N GLY A 137 -3.26 -5.57 3.05
CA GLY A 137 -2.04 -5.27 3.77
C GLY A 137 -2.17 -4.00 4.62
N VAL A 138 -1.47 -3.99 5.77
CA VAL A 138 -1.31 -2.79 6.62
C VAL A 138 0.08 -2.17 6.44
N GLY A 139 0.15 -0.84 6.55
CA GLY A 139 1.39 -0.08 6.62
C GLY A 139 1.67 0.80 5.41
N ALA A 140 2.54 1.78 5.61
CA ALA A 140 2.84 2.81 4.61
C ALA A 140 3.83 2.36 3.52
N SER A 141 4.25 1.10 3.51
CA SER A 141 5.37 0.67 2.67
C SER A 141 5.05 0.81 1.17
N GLY A 142 3.81 0.59 0.75
CA GLY A 142 3.35 0.91 -0.62
C GLY A 142 3.58 2.37 -1.00
N MET A 143 3.25 3.32 -0.11
CA MET A 143 3.54 4.75 -0.30
C MET A 143 5.04 5.02 -0.32
N VAL A 144 5.82 4.39 0.57
CA VAL A 144 7.27 4.54 0.63
C VAL A 144 7.93 4.07 -0.67
N PHE A 145 7.51 2.93 -1.22
CA PHE A 145 7.98 2.42 -2.51
C PHE A 145 7.57 3.34 -3.67
N ALA A 146 6.39 3.97 -3.61
CA ALA A 146 5.98 4.97 -4.60
C ALA A 146 6.84 6.25 -4.53
N VAL A 147 7.10 6.78 -3.34
CA VAL A 147 8.01 7.91 -3.13
C VAL A 147 9.42 7.56 -3.59
N PHE A 148 9.86 6.33 -3.34
CA PHE A 148 11.14 5.82 -3.84
C PHE A 148 11.20 5.77 -5.37
N GLY A 149 10.24 5.11 -6.03
CA GLY A 149 10.19 5.01 -7.48
C GLY A 149 10.12 6.39 -8.15
N PHE A 150 9.31 7.28 -7.58
CA PHE A 150 9.18 8.65 -8.05
C PHE A 150 10.52 9.41 -7.94
N GLY A 151 11.10 9.43 -6.74
CA GLY A 151 12.34 10.15 -6.47
C GLY A 151 13.54 9.58 -7.23
N TRP A 152 13.61 8.26 -7.41
CA TRP A 152 14.68 7.58 -8.16
C TRP A 152 14.70 8.02 -9.62
N LEU A 153 13.56 8.04 -10.30
CA LEU A 153 13.49 8.50 -11.69
C LEU A 153 13.68 10.01 -11.81
N ALA A 154 13.21 10.77 -10.83
CA ALA A 154 13.36 12.22 -10.78
C ALA A 154 14.73 12.70 -10.27
N ARG A 155 15.62 11.82 -9.81
CA ARG A 155 16.85 12.18 -9.06
C ARG A 155 17.80 13.13 -9.78
N GLY A 156 17.77 13.15 -11.12
CA GLY A 156 18.59 14.06 -11.93
C GLY A 156 18.06 15.49 -12.01
N LYS A 157 16.85 15.76 -11.50
CA LYS A 157 16.16 17.06 -11.68
C LYS A 157 16.52 18.10 -10.61
N ARG A 158 16.86 17.67 -9.40
CA ARG A 158 17.18 18.54 -8.26
C ARG A 158 18.33 17.97 -7.45
N GLY A 159 19.18 18.84 -6.90
CA GLY A 159 20.35 18.45 -6.11
C GLY A 159 19.98 17.65 -4.85
N GLU A 160 18.89 18.03 -4.17
CA GLU A 160 18.40 17.33 -2.98
C GLU A 160 17.96 15.88 -3.27
N LEU A 161 17.31 15.64 -4.40
CA LEU A 161 16.96 14.29 -4.83
C LEU A 161 18.22 13.50 -5.15
N ARG A 162 19.19 14.08 -5.86
CA ARG A 162 20.46 13.40 -6.16
C ARG A 162 21.22 13.00 -4.88
N ALA A 163 21.16 13.83 -3.84
CA ALA A 163 21.79 13.55 -2.55
C ALA A 163 21.08 12.44 -1.76
N THR A 164 19.76 12.31 -1.89
CA THR A 164 18.97 11.29 -1.18
C THR A 164 18.88 9.96 -1.94
N PHE A 165 18.67 10.01 -3.26
CA PHE A 165 18.44 8.84 -4.13
C PHE A 165 19.75 8.32 -4.75
N THR A 166 20.70 8.01 -3.87
CA THR A 166 22.04 7.49 -4.22
C THR A 166 22.02 6.02 -4.61
N THR A 167 23.10 5.52 -5.20
CA THR A 167 23.28 4.07 -5.47
C THR A 167 23.07 3.23 -4.22
N LYS A 168 23.55 3.68 -3.05
CA LYS A 168 23.33 2.97 -1.77
C LYS A 168 21.84 2.87 -1.43
N THR A 169 21.10 3.97 -1.55
CA THR A 169 19.64 3.98 -1.36
C THR A 169 18.95 3.02 -2.32
N GLY A 170 19.40 2.99 -3.59
CA GLY A 170 18.88 2.06 -4.59
C GLY A 170 19.11 0.59 -4.24
N ILE A 171 20.32 0.25 -3.80
CA ILE A 171 20.68 -1.11 -3.35
C ILE A 171 19.83 -1.50 -2.15
N LEU A 172 19.66 -0.61 -1.16
CA LEU A 172 18.83 -0.89 0.02
C LEU A 172 17.37 -1.18 -0.35
N PHE A 173 16.79 -0.42 -1.26
CA PHE A 173 15.41 -0.67 -1.72
C PHE A 173 15.28 -1.93 -2.57
N ALA A 174 16.25 -2.22 -3.42
CA ALA A 174 16.28 -3.46 -4.19
C ALA A 174 16.41 -4.69 -3.27
N ALA A 175 17.37 -4.66 -2.33
CA ALA A 175 17.57 -5.71 -1.35
C ALA A 175 16.38 -5.85 -0.41
N GLY A 176 15.79 -4.73 0.03
CA GLY A 176 14.58 -4.72 0.84
C GLY A 176 13.38 -5.33 0.11
N LEU A 177 13.17 -5.00 -1.17
CA LEU A 177 12.13 -5.61 -1.99
C LEU A 177 12.35 -7.12 -2.11
N VAL A 178 13.54 -7.56 -2.52
CA VAL A 178 13.88 -8.99 -2.62
C VAL A 178 13.71 -9.71 -1.27
N GLY A 179 14.16 -9.11 -0.18
CA GLY A 179 14.00 -9.64 1.17
C GLY A 179 12.53 -9.78 1.58
N CYS A 180 11.65 -8.84 1.22
CA CYS A 180 10.23 -8.96 1.49
C CYS A 180 9.59 -10.14 0.73
N TRP A 181 10.04 -10.41 -0.49
CA TRP A 181 9.53 -11.51 -1.31
C TRP A 181 10.07 -12.88 -0.91
N ILE A 182 11.32 -12.96 -0.42
CA ILE A 182 11.98 -14.23 -0.06
C ILE A 182 11.78 -14.58 1.41
N VAL A 183 11.90 -13.60 2.31
CA VAL A 183 11.94 -13.85 3.77
C VAL A 183 10.60 -13.51 4.42
N LEU A 184 9.95 -12.43 4.01
CA LEU A 184 8.74 -11.90 4.66
C LEU A 184 7.46 -12.13 3.84
N THR A 185 7.43 -13.17 3.00
CA THR A 185 6.42 -13.35 1.95
C THR A 185 4.98 -13.34 2.47
N ARG A 186 4.77 -13.83 3.69
CA ARG A 186 3.47 -13.94 4.37
C ARG A 186 3.24 -12.87 5.43
N GLU A 187 4.24 -12.05 5.73
CA GLU A 187 4.17 -11.04 6.81
C GLU A 187 3.97 -9.63 6.29
N VAL A 188 4.25 -9.38 5.00
CA VAL A 188 4.23 -8.04 4.42
C VAL A 188 3.49 -8.03 3.09
N ALA A 189 2.86 -6.88 2.81
CA ALA A 189 2.06 -6.62 1.63
C ALA A 189 2.90 -6.50 0.34
N ASN A 190 3.47 -7.60 -0.15
CA ASN A 190 4.39 -7.62 -1.29
C ASN A 190 3.78 -7.04 -2.58
N GLY A 191 2.49 -7.28 -2.82
CA GLY A 191 1.75 -6.64 -3.89
C GLY A 191 1.72 -5.11 -3.77
N ALA A 192 1.62 -4.57 -2.55
CA ALA A 192 1.64 -3.12 -2.34
C ALA A 192 3.02 -2.51 -2.63
N HIS A 193 4.11 -3.20 -2.28
CA HIS A 193 5.46 -2.73 -2.64
C HIS A 193 5.64 -2.59 -4.15
N LEU A 194 5.27 -3.63 -4.91
CA LEU A 194 5.38 -3.63 -6.36
C LEU A 194 4.45 -2.59 -6.99
N GLY A 195 3.18 -2.57 -6.60
CA GLY A 195 2.19 -1.60 -7.09
C GLY A 195 2.60 -0.16 -6.81
N GLY A 196 3.09 0.12 -5.60
CA GLY A 196 3.61 1.41 -5.19
C GLY A 196 4.80 1.84 -6.03
N LEU A 197 5.81 0.98 -6.19
CA LEU A 197 7.00 1.25 -6.99
C LEU A 197 6.66 1.59 -8.45
N LEU A 198 5.82 0.76 -9.08
CA LEU A 198 5.38 0.95 -10.47
C LEU A 198 4.60 2.26 -10.64
N PHE A 199 3.66 2.52 -9.73
CA PHE A 199 2.87 3.74 -9.77
C PHE A 199 3.72 5.00 -9.55
N GLY A 200 4.62 4.99 -8.57
CA GLY A 200 5.54 6.09 -8.30
C GLY A 200 6.47 6.40 -9.48
N ALA A 201 6.99 5.36 -10.12
CA ALA A 201 7.79 5.49 -11.34
C ALA A 201 6.98 6.10 -12.50
N ALA A 202 5.76 5.61 -12.73
CA ALA A 202 4.87 6.18 -13.75
C ALA A 202 4.51 7.64 -13.45
N ALA A 203 4.24 7.98 -12.19
CA ALA A 203 3.97 9.35 -11.76
C ALA A 203 5.18 10.28 -12.02
N ALA A 204 6.40 9.86 -11.67
CA ALA A 204 7.60 10.64 -11.98
C ALA A 204 7.79 10.83 -13.48
N GLU A 205 7.54 9.80 -14.29
CA GLU A 205 7.64 9.92 -15.73
C GLU A 205 6.59 10.88 -16.32
N ALA A 206 5.38 10.88 -15.76
CA ALA A 206 4.27 11.72 -16.16
C ALA A 206 4.46 13.21 -15.85
N VAL A 207 5.09 13.55 -14.71
CA VAL A 207 5.12 14.95 -14.21
C VAL A 207 6.51 15.52 -13.93
N ALA A 208 7.55 14.70 -13.81
CA ALA A 208 8.89 15.14 -13.39
C ALA A 208 9.98 14.92 -14.45
N THR A 209 10.07 13.72 -15.04
CA THR A 209 11.12 13.42 -16.03
C THR A 209 10.75 13.97 -17.41
N GLY A 210 9.53 13.68 -17.89
CA GLY A 210 8.97 14.14 -19.14
C GLY A 210 9.55 13.48 -20.40
N ARG A 211 10.11 12.26 -20.35
CA ARG A 211 10.64 11.59 -21.55
C ARG A 211 9.50 11.05 -22.43
N ARG A 212 8.47 10.46 -21.83
CA ARG A 212 7.25 9.96 -22.48
C ARG A 212 5.98 10.30 -21.66
N PRO A 213 5.69 11.59 -21.43
CA PRO A 213 4.70 12.01 -20.46
C PRO A 213 3.27 11.57 -20.79
N ARG A 214 2.89 11.48 -22.08
CA ARG A 214 1.55 11.03 -22.49
C ARG A 214 1.31 9.57 -22.13
N LEU A 215 2.27 8.69 -22.44
CA LEU A 215 2.20 7.26 -22.12
C LEU A 215 2.23 7.04 -20.60
N ALA A 216 3.08 7.76 -19.88
CA ALA A 216 3.15 7.66 -18.42
C ALA A 216 1.87 8.15 -17.73
N LYS A 217 1.26 9.25 -18.20
CA LYS A 217 -0.06 9.69 -17.73
C LYS A 217 -1.14 8.64 -18.00
N ALA A 218 -1.18 8.09 -19.21
CA ALA A 218 -2.12 7.01 -19.55
C ALA A 218 -1.91 5.78 -18.64
N GLY A 219 -0.66 5.39 -18.39
CA GLY A 219 -0.32 4.30 -17.48
C GLY A 219 -0.74 4.59 -16.03
N ALA A 220 -0.46 5.78 -15.50
CA ALA A 220 -0.89 6.17 -14.15
C ALA A 220 -2.41 6.22 -14.01
N ILE A 221 -3.11 6.76 -15.00
CA ILE A 221 -4.59 6.77 -15.05
C ILE A 221 -5.12 5.33 -15.10
N LEU A 222 -4.55 4.47 -15.95
CA LEU A 222 -4.94 3.07 -16.03
C LEU A 222 -4.75 2.35 -14.69
N LEU A 223 -3.63 2.55 -14.00
CA LEU A 223 -3.40 1.96 -12.67
C LEU A 223 -4.44 2.43 -11.64
N ILE A 224 -4.83 3.70 -11.67
CA ILE A 224 -5.89 4.24 -10.81
C ILE A 224 -7.24 3.60 -11.17
N LEU A 225 -7.58 3.52 -12.46
CA LEU A 225 -8.83 2.92 -12.92
C LEU A 225 -8.91 1.43 -12.57
N LEU A 226 -7.81 0.69 -12.72
CA LEU A 226 -7.71 -0.71 -12.30
C LEU A 226 -7.86 -0.82 -10.78
N ALA A 227 -7.24 0.07 -10.01
CA ALA A 227 -7.39 0.09 -8.55
C ALA A 227 -8.84 0.29 -8.11
N PHE A 228 -9.59 1.17 -8.79
CA PHE A 228 -11.04 1.31 -8.60
C PHE A 228 -11.81 0.07 -9.07
N GLY A 229 -11.45 -0.47 -10.23
CA GLY A 229 -12.06 -1.69 -10.78
C GLY A 229 -12.01 -2.86 -9.80
N VAL A 230 -10.87 -3.05 -9.11
CA VAL A 230 -10.69 -4.10 -8.09
C VAL A 230 -11.68 -3.95 -6.92
N THR A 231 -12.06 -2.72 -6.54
CA THR A 231 -13.05 -2.51 -5.47
C THR A 231 -14.46 -2.93 -5.87
N VAL A 232 -14.73 -3.05 -7.18
CA VAL A 232 -16.04 -3.41 -7.72
C VAL A 232 -16.08 -4.88 -8.13
N ALA A 233 -15.03 -5.34 -8.83
CA ALA A 233 -14.97 -6.66 -9.44
C ALA A 233 -13.56 -7.26 -9.29
N CYS A 234 -13.51 -8.44 -8.69
CA CYS A 234 -12.31 -9.26 -8.61
C CYS A 234 -12.71 -10.74 -8.81
N PRO A 235 -13.10 -11.15 -10.04
CA PRO A 235 -13.69 -12.47 -10.29
C PRO A 235 -12.73 -13.65 -10.08
N TRP A 236 -11.43 -13.38 -9.88
CA TRP A 236 -10.42 -14.37 -9.51
C TRP A 236 -10.17 -14.45 -8.00
N SER A 237 -10.88 -13.66 -7.18
CA SER A 237 -10.80 -13.69 -5.72
C SER A 237 -11.89 -14.58 -5.12
N ALA A 238 -11.49 -15.44 -4.18
CA ALA A 238 -12.44 -16.26 -3.44
C ALA A 238 -13.30 -15.39 -2.50
N THR A 239 -12.70 -14.37 -1.85
CA THR A 239 -13.44 -13.50 -0.92
C THR A 239 -14.44 -12.61 -1.65
N TRP A 240 -14.14 -12.16 -2.87
CA TRP A 240 -15.09 -11.37 -3.67
C TRP A 240 -16.35 -12.19 -3.95
N TRP A 241 -16.18 -13.44 -4.37
CA TRP A 241 -17.29 -14.37 -4.59
C TRP A 241 -18.07 -14.67 -3.31
N SER A 242 -17.41 -14.94 -2.18
CA SER A 242 -18.10 -15.21 -0.92
C SER A 242 -18.82 -13.97 -0.38
N THR A 243 -18.30 -12.77 -0.63
CA THR A 243 -18.97 -11.50 -0.29
C THR A 243 -20.23 -11.31 -1.13
N LYS A 244 -20.16 -11.58 -2.44
CA LYS A 244 -21.35 -11.60 -3.31
C LYS A 244 -22.39 -12.61 -2.84
N GLY A 245 -21.95 -13.82 -2.49
CA GLY A 245 -22.81 -14.88 -1.96
C GLY A 245 -23.49 -14.46 -0.66
N HIS A 246 -22.74 -13.87 0.27
CA HIS A 246 -23.27 -13.34 1.52
C HIS A 246 -24.33 -12.26 1.30
N GLY A 247 -24.06 -11.30 0.41
CA GLY A 247 -25.03 -10.27 0.07
C GLY A 247 -26.30 -10.82 -0.61
N ALA A 248 -26.17 -11.81 -1.49
CA ALA A 248 -27.31 -12.47 -2.14
C ALA A 248 -28.15 -13.27 -1.13
N HIS A 249 -27.48 -14.01 -0.24
CA HIS A 249 -28.11 -14.77 0.84
C HIS A 249 -28.94 -13.84 1.73
N ALA A 250 -28.38 -12.71 2.17
CA ALA A 250 -29.06 -11.73 3.00
C ALA A 250 -30.33 -11.13 2.35
N ARG A 251 -30.44 -11.18 1.01
CA ARG A 251 -31.62 -10.75 0.24
C ARG A 251 -32.58 -11.87 -0.12
N GLY A 252 -32.37 -13.09 0.39
CA GLY A 252 -33.17 -14.28 0.04
C GLY A 252 -32.96 -14.80 -1.38
N GLN A 253 -31.91 -14.33 -2.08
CA GLN A 253 -31.58 -14.75 -3.45
C GLN A 253 -30.73 -16.03 -3.41
N TYR A 254 -31.31 -17.14 -2.94
CA TYR A 254 -30.55 -18.35 -2.62
C TYR A 254 -29.85 -18.97 -3.83
N ASP A 255 -30.44 -18.94 -5.02
CA ASP A 255 -29.80 -19.46 -6.24
C ASP A 255 -28.52 -18.69 -6.59
N LEU A 256 -28.55 -17.36 -6.50
CA LEU A 256 -27.37 -16.51 -6.71
C LEU A 256 -26.34 -16.71 -5.59
N ALA A 257 -26.80 -16.89 -4.36
CA ALA A 257 -25.93 -17.15 -3.22
C ALA A 257 -25.18 -18.47 -3.40
N ILE A 258 -25.88 -19.55 -3.78
CA ILE A 258 -25.30 -20.87 -4.05
C ILE A 258 -24.24 -20.76 -5.13
N GLN A 259 -24.56 -20.17 -6.29
CA GLN A 259 -23.60 -19.99 -7.39
C GLN A 259 -22.34 -19.24 -6.95
N ALA A 260 -22.50 -18.17 -6.19
CA ALA A 260 -21.38 -17.36 -5.73
C ALA A 260 -20.52 -18.10 -4.68
N TYR A 261 -21.14 -18.82 -3.75
CA TYR A 261 -20.40 -19.63 -2.78
C TYR A 261 -19.66 -20.80 -3.44
N ASP A 262 -20.29 -21.48 -4.39
CA ASP A 262 -19.64 -22.53 -5.18
C ASP A 262 -18.42 -21.98 -5.92
N MET A 263 -18.54 -20.80 -6.55
CA MET A 263 -17.40 -20.13 -7.18
C MET A 263 -16.30 -19.80 -6.18
N SER A 264 -16.63 -19.31 -4.98
CA SER A 264 -15.64 -19.06 -3.92
C SER A 264 -14.90 -20.34 -3.52
N LEU A 265 -15.62 -21.45 -3.33
CA LEU A 265 -15.05 -22.73 -2.94
C LEU A 265 -14.22 -23.39 -4.06
N ARG A 266 -14.41 -23.01 -5.33
CA ARG A 266 -13.50 -23.42 -6.43
C ARG A 266 -12.11 -22.81 -6.28
N PHE A 267 -12.00 -21.56 -5.82
CA PHE A 267 -10.73 -20.89 -5.59
C PHE A 267 -10.09 -21.30 -4.26
N ARG A 268 -10.89 -21.38 -3.19
CA ARG A 268 -10.46 -21.82 -1.86
C ARG A 268 -11.44 -22.85 -1.30
N PRO A 269 -11.15 -24.16 -1.48
CA PRO A 269 -12.09 -25.23 -1.12
C PRO A 269 -12.42 -25.33 0.37
N ASP A 270 -11.48 -24.99 1.24
CA ASP A 270 -11.59 -25.27 2.68
C ASP A 270 -11.83 -23.97 3.46
N GLN A 271 -13.01 -23.39 3.25
CA GLN A 271 -13.48 -22.19 3.94
C GLN A 271 -14.71 -22.53 4.80
N PRO A 272 -14.55 -22.82 6.11
CA PRO A 272 -15.64 -23.29 6.97
C PRO A 272 -16.88 -22.40 6.94
N TRP A 273 -16.72 -21.08 7.09
CA TRP A 273 -17.84 -20.14 7.13
C TRP A 273 -18.59 -20.06 5.79
N VAL A 274 -17.89 -20.22 4.65
CA VAL A 274 -18.50 -20.23 3.31
C VAL A 274 -19.29 -21.53 3.13
N MET A 275 -18.71 -22.67 3.53
CA MET A 275 -19.39 -23.96 3.51
C MET A 275 -20.65 -23.93 4.38
N ALA A 276 -20.57 -23.41 5.60
CA ALA A 276 -21.70 -23.21 6.50
C ALA A 276 -22.78 -22.32 5.87
N SER A 277 -22.39 -21.20 5.27
CA SER A 277 -23.31 -20.28 4.58
C SER A 277 -23.98 -20.92 3.37
N LEU A 278 -23.27 -21.76 2.63
CA LEU A 278 -23.78 -22.51 1.50
C LEU A 278 -24.74 -23.63 1.93
N ILE A 279 -24.46 -24.34 3.03
CA ILE A 279 -25.40 -25.31 3.64
C ILE A 279 -26.71 -24.62 4.00
N ARG A 280 -26.64 -23.45 4.64
CA ARG A 280 -27.85 -22.65 4.97
C ARG A 280 -28.61 -22.25 3.70
N ALA A 281 -27.91 -21.84 2.64
CA ALA A 281 -28.53 -21.50 1.37
C ALA A 281 -29.21 -22.70 0.69
N TYR A 282 -28.57 -23.88 0.71
CA TYR A 282 -29.16 -25.13 0.20
C TYR A 282 -30.41 -25.55 0.96
N ARG A 283 -30.40 -25.46 2.31
CA ARG A 283 -31.59 -25.74 3.12
C ARG A 283 -32.73 -24.79 2.76
N ALA A 284 -32.44 -23.50 2.61
CA ALA A 284 -33.44 -22.49 2.28
C ALA A 284 -34.01 -22.63 0.84
N SER A 285 -33.24 -23.17 -0.10
CA SER A 285 -33.69 -23.47 -1.46
C SER A 285 -34.33 -24.85 -1.62
N GLY A 286 -34.47 -25.62 -0.54
CA GLY A 286 -35.06 -26.97 -0.55
C GLY A 286 -34.13 -28.08 -1.04
N ASN A 287 -32.84 -27.81 -1.23
CA ASN A 287 -31.85 -28.81 -1.67
C ASN A 287 -31.21 -29.53 -0.46
N ALA A 288 -31.99 -30.39 0.20
CA ALA A 288 -31.58 -31.08 1.42
C ALA A 288 -30.38 -32.02 1.22
N ASP A 289 -30.32 -32.70 0.08
CA ASP A 289 -29.25 -33.67 -0.22
C ASP A 289 -27.90 -32.97 -0.38
N ALA A 290 -27.86 -31.84 -1.11
CA ALA A 290 -26.64 -31.04 -1.24
C ALA A 290 -26.20 -30.47 0.11
N ALA A 291 -27.14 -30.01 0.94
CA ALA A 291 -26.86 -29.54 2.29
C ALA A 291 -26.23 -30.64 3.16
N ALA A 292 -26.79 -31.86 3.16
CA ALA A 292 -26.29 -32.99 3.94
C ALA A 292 -24.90 -33.46 3.48
N SER A 293 -24.69 -33.52 2.17
CA SER A 293 -23.39 -33.86 1.56
C SER A 293 -22.33 -32.85 1.97
N LEU A 294 -22.61 -31.55 1.82
CA LEU A 294 -21.67 -30.50 2.17
C LEU A 294 -21.40 -30.42 3.67
N LEU A 295 -22.40 -30.67 4.52
CA LEU A 295 -22.23 -30.74 5.97
C LEU A 295 -21.30 -31.89 6.39
N THR A 296 -21.39 -33.04 5.72
CA THR A 296 -20.46 -34.16 5.94
C THR A 296 -19.03 -33.74 5.65
N ARG A 297 -18.80 -32.98 4.57
CA ARG A 297 -17.48 -32.40 4.28
C ARG A 297 -17.10 -31.31 5.29
N LEU A 298 -18.03 -30.47 5.75
CA LEU A 298 -17.73 -29.45 6.76
C LEU A 298 -17.25 -30.08 8.07
N ARG A 299 -17.78 -31.25 8.47
CA ARG A 299 -17.31 -31.98 9.65
C ARG A 299 -15.82 -32.35 9.59
N THR A 300 -15.26 -32.58 8.40
CA THR A 300 -13.83 -32.88 8.26
C THR A 300 -12.97 -31.62 8.25
N VAL A 301 -13.48 -30.51 7.71
CA VAL A 301 -12.75 -29.24 7.61
C VAL A 301 -12.80 -28.44 8.93
N SER A 302 -13.97 -28.37 9.55
CA SER A 302 -14.21 -27.69 10.83
C SER A 302 -15.34 -28.38 11.62
N PRO A 303 -15.00 -29.32 12.51
CA PRO A 303 -15.97 -29.98 13.38
C PRO A 303 -16.78 -28.99 14.22
N ALA A 304 -16.15 -27.92 14.69
CA ALA A 304 -16.80 -26.88 15.50
C ALA A 304 -17.88 -26.13 14.70
N GLU A 305 -17.57 -25.71 13.48
CA GLU A 305 -18.55 -25.02 12.61
C GLU A 305 -19.71 -25.96 12.23
N ALA A 306 -19.40 -27.24 11.96
CA ALA A 306 -20.43 -28.23 11.67
C ALA A 306 -21.40 -28.44 12.84
N ALA A 307 -20.90 -28.44 14.07
CA ALA A 307 -21.73 -28.59 15.27
C ALA A 307 -22.75 -27.44 15.40
N LEU A 308 -22.34 -26.20 15.11
CA LEU A 308 -23.25 -25.05 15.11
C LEU A 308 -24.39 -25.23 14.09
N ILE A 309 -24.07 -25.71 12.89
CA ILE A 309 -25.07 -25.97 11.83
C ILE A 309 -26.03 -27.12 12.19
N ASP A 310 -25.57 -28.11 12.96
CA ASP A 310 -26.39 -29.20 13.50
C ASP A 310 -27.31 -28.72 14.63
N GLU A 311 -26.88 -27.78 15.47
CA GLU A 311 -27.72 -27.15 16.51
C GLU A 311 -28.83 -26.28 15.91
N GLU A 312 -28.51 -25.48 14.89
CA GLU A 312 -29.49 -24.67 14.15
C GLU A 312 -30.62 -25.52 13.57
N GLY A 313 -30.29 -26.68 13.00
CA GLY A 313 -31.28 -27.58 12.40
C GLY A 313 -32.20 -28.29 13.40
N ARG A 314 -31.84 -28.31 14.69
CA ARG A 314 -32.63 -28.93 15.77
C ARG A 314 -33.60 -27.97 16.45
N SER A 315 -33.42 -26.66 16.25
CA SER A 315 -34.30 -25.65 16.83
C SER A 315 -35.60 -25.56 16.01
N PRO A 316 -36.79 -25.75 16.61
CA PRO A 316 -38.03 -25.57 15.87
C PRO A 316 -38.14 -24.12 15.41
N VAL A 317 -38.39 -23.92 14.11
CA VAL A 317 -38.67 -22.61 13.52
C VAL A 317 -39.86 -22.02 14.28
N LYS A 318 -39.64 -20.94 15.03
CA LYS A 318 -40.71 -20.14 15.64
C LYS A 318 -41.35 -19.23 14.61
#